data_AF-A0A533RE44-F1
#
_entry.id   AF-A0A533RE44-F1
#
_cell.length_a   1.000
_cell.length_b   1.000
_cell.length_c   1.000
_cell.angle_alpha   90.00
_cell.angle_beta   90.00
_cell.angle_gamma   90.00
#
_symmetry.space_group_name_H-M   'P 1'
#
loop_
_entity.id
_entity.type
_entity.pdbx_description
1 polymer ?
#
loop_
_entity_poly.entity_id
_entity_poly.type
_entity_poly.pdbx_seq_one_letter_code
_entity_poly.pdbx_strand_id
1 'polypeptide(L)'
;MKRLLTATLAAAGLLLGAAGAVAGETPARPWGGSLRSLNLRGAEGPGELFPAYRFSSSSLRLETAGSPREAWRLEGAVDYQLLGADPVDRFPVPGGGVNRRFDLDHSWRHDRDWQGRIQVDRLSLGWSSARLDATIGRQAIGFGRIVIFSPLDIIAPFPVDAIDTDVRPGVDAVRLTGHYGLDGQLGAVAVFGDTARHDSYLATWADNRGGIDLLALGGVLRHRPMLGAGLAGSLGSLGLKGEAAYFEGERVGAPGGDPYRRMLNAAIEGWYRFDNGLTLIVQYLHNGCGSRQAEDYPAIALSAPLREGLTNLLGRHYLLAAPSLELHPLVTLNSLLIWNLADDSWLLRPSLAVNLADNLSLELFWIHPDGPPHRSRPLPFPPELRSEFGDRGKTIGFFMKWFF
;
A
#
# COMPACT_ATOMS: atom_id res chain seq x y z
N MET A 1 -3.09 -22.82 20.08
CA MET A 1 -3.94 -23.49 19.05
C MET A 1 -5.43 -23.26 19.26
N LYS A 2 -6.05 -23.67 20.38
CA LYS A 2 -7.50 -23.52 20.58
C LYS A 2 -8.00 -22.06 20.62
N ARG A 3 -7.29 -21.15 21.30
CA ARG A 3 -7.71 -19.74 21.48
C ARG A 3 -7.75 -18.90 20.20
N LEU A 4 -6.72 -19.04 19.33
CA LEU A 4 -6.66 -18.35 18.04
C LEU A 4 -7.78 -18.86 17.11
N LEU A 5 -7.93 -20.18 17.01
CA LEU A 5 -8.97 -20.80 16.19
C LEU A 5 -10.38 -20.43 16.67
N THR A 6 -10.63 -20.37 17.99
CA THR A 6 -11.94 -19.96 18.53
C THR A 6 -12.22 -18.47 18.34
N ALA A 7 -11.23 -17.59 18.38
CA ALA A 7 -11.44 -16.17 18.09
C ALA A 7 -11.79 -15.96 16.60
N THR A 8 -11.07 -16.63 15.71
CA THR A 8 -11.33 -16.59 14.26
C THR A 8 -12.67 -17.25 13.90
N LEU A 9 -13.01 -18.40 14.51
CA LEU A 9 -14.30 -19.07 14.29
C LEU A 9 -15.47 -18.31 14.94
N ALA A 10 -15.26 -17.61 16.05
CA ALA A 10 -16.28 -16.75 16.64
C ALA A 10 -16.52 -15.50 15.78
N ALA A 11 -15.47 -14.90 15.23
CA ALA A 11 -15.59 -13.82 14.26
C ALA A 11 -16.28 -14.30 12.96
N ALA A 12 -15.90 -15.47 12.44
CA ALA A 12 -16.55 -16.08 11.27
C ALA A 12 -18.01 -16.50 11.53
N GLY A 13 -18.33 -16.96 12.75
CA GLY A 13 -19.69 -17.28 13.17
C GLY A 13 -20.58 -16.04 13.35
N LEU A 14 -20.03 -14.94 13.89
CA LEU A 14 -20.70 -13.63 13.92
C LEU A 14 -20.93 -13.09 12.50
N LEU A 15 -19.98 -13.29 11.59
CA LEU A 15 -20.09 -12.92 10.18
C LEU A 15 -21.20 -13.69 9.45
N LEU A 16 -21.31 -15.00 9.66
CA LEU A 16 -22.38 -15.83 9.08
C LEU A 16 -23.76 -15.51 9.69
N GLY A 17 -23.81 -15.14 10.97
CA GLY A 17 -25.04 -14.72 11.65
C GLY A 17 -25.57 -13.36 11.21
N ALA A 18 -24.69 -12.41 10.87
CA ALA A 18 -25.06 -11.07 10.43
C ALA A 18 -25.53 -11.03 8.96
N ALA A 19 -25.08 -11.97 8.11
CA ALA A 19 -25.52 -12.07 6.72
C ALA A 19 -26.98 -12.54 6.57
N GLY A 20 -27.59 -13.13 7.61
CA GLY A 20 -28.93 -13.71 7.56
C GLY A 20 -30.09 -12.73 7.76
N ALA A 21 -29.84 -11.44 7.96
CA ALA A 21 -30.90 -10.46 8.20
C ALA A 21 -30.57 -9.14 7.53
N VAL A 22 -31.20 -8.86 6.39
CA VAL A 22 -31.75 -7.54 6.00
C VAL A 22 -32.56 -7.74 4.71
N ALA A 23 -33.88 -7.74 4.88
CA ALA A 23 -34.83 -7.42 3.83
C ALA A 23 -35.62 -6.20 4.33
N GLY A 24 -35.62 -5.11 3.55
CA GLY A 24 -36.42 -3.92 3.83
C GLY A 24 -35.72 -2.63 3.47
N GLU A 25 -36.21 -1.97 2.42
CA GLU A 25 -35.83 -0.62 2.01
C GLU A 25 -35.96 0.36 3.19
N THR A 26 -34.84 0.96 3.58
CA THR A 26 -34.75 2.05 4.56
C THR A 26 -33.86 3.14 3.98
N PRO A 27 -34.04 4.42 4.36
CA PRO A 27 -33.32 5.54 3.76
C PRO A 27 -31.82 5.30 3.81
N ALA A 28 -31.09 5.74 2.77
CA ALA A 28 -29.66 5.52 2.58
C ALA A 28 -28.91 5.63 3.91
N ARG A 29 -28.48 4.49 4.46
CA ARG A 29 -27.82 4.44 5.77
C ARG A 29 -26.63 5.40 5.71
N PRO A 30 -26.53 6.40 6.61
CA PRO A 30 -25.40 7.33 6.62
C PRO A 30 -24.09 6.67 7.05
N TRP A 31 -24.13 5.37 7.35
CA TRP A 31 -23.03 4.57 7.84
C TRP A 31 -22.89 3.33 6.98
N GLY A 32 -21.68 3.11 6.50
CA GLY A 32 -21.24 1.86 5.90
C GLY A 32 -19.94 1.41 6.56
N GLY A 33 -19.37 0.34 6.07
CA GLY A 33 -18.08 -0.09 6.58
C GLY A 33 -17.60 -1.42 6.06
N SER A 34 -16.60 -1.96 6.74
CA SER A 34 -16.13 -3.31 6.48
C SER A 34 -15.62 -4.02 7.71
N LEU A 35 -15.78 -5.33 7.74
CA LEU A 35 -15.06 -6.22 8.62
C LEU A 35 -14.09 -7.06 7.80
N ARG A 36 -12.82 -7.08 8.19
CA ARG A 36 -11.77 -7.80 7.45
C ARG A 36 -11.00 -8.69 8.40
N SER A 37 -10.55 -9.84 7.92
CA SER A 37 -9.72 -10.78 8.68
C SER A 37 -8.64 -11.38 7.79
N LEU A 38 -7.39 -11.02 8.07
CA LEU A 38 -6.19 -11.54 7.44
C LEU A 38 -5.52 -12.53 8.39
N ASN A 39 -5.30 -13.76 7.94
CA ASN A 39 -4.65 -14.79 8.74
C ASN A 39 -3.59 -15.49 7.91
N LEU A 40 -2.39 -15.62 8.46
CA LEU A 40 -1.27 -16.19 7.73
C LEU A 40 -0.29 -16.92 8.65
N ARG A 41 0.41 -17.88 8.06
CA ARG A 41 1.45 -18.70 8.70
C ARG A 41 2.68 -18.68 7.81
N GLY A 42 3.79 -18.21 8.37
CA GLY A 42 5.10 -18.29 7.74
C GLY A 42 5.90 -19.48 8.24
N ALA A 43 6.59 -20.15 7.32
CA ALA A 43 7.67 -21.07 7.65
C ALA A 43 8.90 -20.28 8.11
N GLU A 44 9.81 -20.98 8.78
CA GLU A 44 11.12 -20.44 9.11
C GLU A 44 11.93 -20.13 7.84
N GLY A 45 12.65 -19.01 7.86
CA GLY A 45 13.56 -18.61 6.81
C GLY A 45 14.93 -19.31 6.93
N PRO A 46 15.75 -19.30 5.87
CA PRO A 46 17.11 -19.85 5.92
C PRO A 46 17.95 -19.33 7.09
N GLY A 47 18.71 -20.23 7.70
CA GLY A 47 19.65 -19.97 8.82
C GLY A 47 19.04 -19.33 10.07
N GLU A 48 17.77 -19.62 10.36
CA GLU A 48 17.06 -19.25 11.60
C GLU A 48 16.98 -17.73 11.88
N LEU A 49 17.29 -16.88 10.89
CA LEU A 49 17.22 -15.42 11.02
C LEU A 49 15.78 -14.92 11.18
N PHE A 50 14.84 -15.67 10.58
CA PHE A 50 13.41 -15.44 10.66
C PHE A 50 12.70 -16.71 11.14
N PRO A 51 12.25 -16.77 12.40
CA PRO A 51 11.55 -17.94 12.91
C PRO A 51 10.21 -18.13 12.19
N ALA A 52 9.69 -19.37 12.24
CA ALA A 52 8.32 -19.63 11.83
C ALA A 52 7.36 -18.74 12.64
N TYR A 53 6.31 -18.26 12.00
CA TYR A 53 5.40 -17.31 12.63
C TYR A 53 3.93 -17.55 12.27
N ARG A 54 3.05 -17.03 13.13
CA ARG A 54 1.62 -16.93 12.88
C ARG A 54 1.20 -15.49 13.09
N PHE A 55 0.29 -15.03 12.24
CA PHE A 55 -0.23 -13.68 12.28
C PHE A 55 -1.73 -13.70 11.97
N SER A 56 -2.48 -12.91 12.73
CA SER A 56 -3.90 -12.66 12.56
C SER A 56 -4.15 -11.18 12.72
N SER A 57 -4.82 -10.55 11.76
CA SER A 57 -5.29 -9.18 11.84
C SER A 57 -6.77 -9.15 11.54
N SER A 58 -7.58 -8.66 12.47
CA SER A 58 -9.01 -8.45 12.24
C SER A 58 -9.32 -6.97 12.43
N SER A 59 -9.97 -6.34 11.45
CA SER A 59 -10.27 -4.93 11.48
C SER A 59 -11.75 -4.66 11.21
N LEU A 60 -12.37 -3.83 12.06
CA LEU A 60 -13.67 -3.23 11.84
C LEU A 60 -13.48 -1.78 11.45
N ARG A 61 -13.97 -1.42 10.27
CA ARG A 61 -14.01 -0.05 9.76
C ARG A 61 -15.44 0.45 9.73
N LEU A 62 -15.67 1.62 10.30
CA LEU A 62 -16.93 2.35 10.25
C LEU A 62 -16.71 3.65 9.48
N GLU A 63 -17.57 3.92 8.50
CA GLU A 63 -17.45 5.05 7.60
C GLU A 63 -18.76 5.81 7.51
N THR A 64 -18.65 7.13 7.32
CA THR A 64 -19.76 8.00 7.00
C THR A 64 -19.32 9.06 6.00
N ALA A 65 -20.20 9.36 5.05
CA ALA A 65 -20.02 10.45 4.11
C ALA A 65 -21.37 11.13 3.88
N GLY A 66 -21.36 12.46 3.80
CA GLY A 66 -22.59 13.22 3.60
C GLY A 66 -22.32 14.62 3.07
N SER A 67 -23.31 15.19 2.41
CA SER A 67 -23.24 16.56 1.91
C SER A 67 -24.20 17.45 2.71
N PRO A 68 -23.75 18.09 3.80
CA PRO A 68 -24.65 18.91 4.64
C PRO A 68 -25.29 20.07 3.88
N ARG A 69 -24.65 20.50 2.77
CA ARG A 69 -25.16 21.42 1.75
C ARG A 69 -24.59 20.98 0.40
N GLU A 70 -25.20 21.41 -0.71
CA GLU A 70 -24.81 21.00 -2.07
C GLU A 70 -23.31 21.17 -2.38
N ALA A 71 -22.70 22.26 -1.91
CA ALA A 71 -21.28 22.55 -2.14
C ALA A 71 -20.33 21.96 -1.09
N TRP A 72 -20.82 21.31 -0.04
CA TRP A 72 -20.00 20.85 1.09
C TRP A 72 -20.08 19.34 1.23
N ARG A 73 -18.94 18.69 1.49
CA ARG A 73 -18.84 17.25 1.73
C ARG A 73 -18.11 16.99 3.04
N LEU A 74 -18.68 16.15 3.90
CA LEU A 74 -18.06 15.68 5.12
C LEU A 74 -17.77 14.19 4.98
N GLU A 75 -16.57 13.76 5.38
CA GLU A 75 -16.19 12.36 5.46
C GLU A 75 -15.60 12.05 6.83
N GLY A 76 -15.98 10.90 7.38
CA GLY A 76 -15.46 10.37 8.63
C GLY A 76 -15.25 8.86 8.53
N ALA A 77 -14.14 8.35 9.05
CA ALA A 77 -13.90 6.92 9.17
C ALA A 77 -13.05 6.59 10.39
N VAL A 78 -13.45 5.54 11.11
CA VAL A 78 -12.72 5.00 12.25
C VAL A 78 -12.43 3.53 11.98
N ASP A 79 -11.18 3.12 12.19
CA ASP A 79 -10.78 1.71 12.16
C ASP A 79 -10.44 1.25 13.56
N TYR A 80 -11.00 0.11 13.95
CA TYR A 80 -10.55 -0.69 15.07
C TYR A 80 -9.85 -1.94 14.52
N GLN A 81 -8.63 -2.22 14.96
CA GLN A 81 -7.83 -3.34 14.52
C GLN A 81 -7.32 -4.14 15.72
N LEU A 82 -7.50 -5.45 15.66
CA LEU A 82 -6.95 -6.42 16.60
C LEU A 82 -5.88 -7.26 15.88
N LEU A 83 -4.67 -7.27 16.43
CA LEU A 83 -3.49 -7.93 15.89
C LEU A 83 -3.02 -9.01 16.85
N GLY A 84 -2.99 -10.25 16.39
CA GLY A 84 -2.43 -11.41 17.10
C GLY A 84 -1.22 -11.93 16.36
N ALA A 85 -0.09 -12.08 17.03
CA ALA A 85 1.14 -12.57 16.42
C ALA A 85 1.87 -13.54 17.35
N ASP A 86 2.60 -14.49 16.76
CA ASP A 86 3.48 -15.41 17.46
C ASP A 86 4.68 -15.70 16.56
N PRO A 87 5.90 -15.21 16.86
CA PRO A 87 6.24 -14.34 17.99
C PRO A 87 5.85 -12.87 17.74
N VAL A 88 5.60 -12.12 18.82
CA VAL A 88 4.91 -10.81 18.78
C VAL A 88 5.82 -9.66 18.38
N ASP A 89 7.08 -9.76 18.75
CA ASP A 89 8.15 -8.80 18.47
C ASP A 89 8.40 -8.63 16.96
N ARG A 90 8.01 -9.61 16.14
CA ARG A 90 8.15 -9.56 14.68
C ARG A 90 7.06 -8.77 13.97
N PHE A 91 5.94 -8.51 14.64
CA PHE A 91 4.80 -7.78 14.08
C PHE A 91 4.39 -6.63 15.00
N PRO A 92 5.18 -5.55 15.06
CA PRO A 92 4.79 -4.37 15.84
C PRO A 92 3.47 -3.81 15.31
N VAL A 93 2.67 -3.22 16.21
CA VAL A 93 1.49 -2.44 15.79
C VAL A 93 2.01 -1.31 14.90
N PRO A 94 1.47 -1.16 13.68
CA PRO A 94 1.87 -0.05 12.84
C PRO A 94 1.63 1.27 13.58
N GLY A 95 2.64 2.12 13.65
CA GLY A 95 2.52 3.44 14.27
C GLY A 95 1.63 4.38 13.44
N GLY A 96 1.45 5.61 13.95
CA GLY A 96 0.91 6.70 13.14
C GLY A 96 1.75 6.89 11.86
N GLY A 97 1.09 7.17 10.74
CA GLY A 97 1.79 7.42 9.48
C GLY A 97 2.60 8.72 9.53
N VAL A 98 3.74 8.76 8.84
CA VAL A 98 4.65 9.94 8.79
C VAL A 98 3.96 11.23 8.29
N ASN A 99 2.83 11.10 7.59
CA ASN A 99 2.02 12.20 7.07
C ASN A 99 0.81 12.56 7.96
N ARG A 100 0.86 12.27 9.27
CA ARG A 100 -0.20 12.60 10.23
C ARG A 100 0.36 13.49 11.32
N ARG A 101 -0.04 14.77 11.29
CA ARG A 101 0.31 15.77 12.29
C ARG A 101 -0.42 15.56 13.61
N PHE A 102 -1.69 15.19 13.53
CA PHE A 102 -2.54 15.01 14.71
C PHE A 102 -2.50 13.56 15.15
N ASP A 103 -2.16 13.33 16.42
CA ASP A 103 -2.24 11.98 17.00
C ASP A 103 -3.71 11.67 17.35
N LEU A 104 -4.36 10.92 16.45
CA LEU A 104 -5.73 10.43 16.61
C LEU A 104 -5.77 8.90 16.60
N ASP A 105 -4.65 8.30 16.94
CA ASP A 105 -4.42 6.87 16.91
C ASP A 105 -4.09 6.42 18.33
N HIS A 106 -4.67 5.32 18.77
CA HIS A 106 -4.35 4.76 20.08
C HIS A 106 -4.12 3.26 19.94
N SER A 107 -3.00 2.80 20.48
CA SER A 107 -2.63 1.38 20.47
C SER A 107 -2.34 0.90 21.88
N TRP A 108 -2.74 -0.33 22.19
CA TRP A 108 -2.51 -0.96 23.49
C TRP A 108 -2.19 -2.44 23.30
N ARG A 109 -1.59 -3.04 24.33
CA ARG A 109 -1.34 -4.49 24.40
C ARG A 109 -2.35 -5.11 25.36
N HIS A 110 -2.98 -6.21 24.97
CA HIS A 110 -3.87 -6.96 25.84
C HIS A 110 -3.08 -7.97 26.68
N ASP A 111 -2.49 -8.97 26.01
CA ASP A 111 -1.69 -10.04 26.60
C ASP A 111 -0.30 -10.07 25.92
N ARG A 112 0.49 -11.15 26.12
CA ARG A 112 1.74 -11.33 25.36
C ARG A 112 1.49 -11.29 23.86
N ASP A 113 0.44 -11.96 23.38
CA ASP A 113 0.29 -12.30 21.95
C ASP A 113 -0.60 -11.34 21.14
N TRP A 114 -1.29 -10.41 21.81
CA TRP A 114 -2.36 -9.61 21.21
C TRP A 114 -2.20 -8.11 21.47
N GLN A 115 -2.46 -7.34 20.42
CA GLN A 115 -2.37 -5.89 20.42
C GLN A 115 -3.62 -5.30 19.76
N GLY A 116 -4.15 -4.22 20.33
CA GLY A 116 -5.29 -3.48 19.79
C GLY A 116 -4.85 -2.12 19.28
N ARG A 117 -5.51 -1.63 18.23
CA ARG A 117 -5.36 -0.28 17.70
C ARG A 117 -6.73 0.28 17.35
N ILE A 118 -6.96 1.54 17.67
CA ILE A 118 -8.04 2.34 17.10
C ILE A 118 -7.43 3.57 16.42
N GLN A 119 -7.95 3.96 15.27
CA GLN A 119 -7.49 5.15 14.56
C GLN A 119 -8.66 5.87 13.89
N VAL A 120 -8.58 7.20 13.84
CA VAL A 120 -9.37 8.00 12.92
C VAL A 120 -8.63 8.03 11.58
N ASP A 121 -9.10 7.30 10.58
CA ASP A 121 -8.45 7.24 9.27
C ASP A 121 -9.00 8.29 8.29
N ARG A 122 -10.24 8.76 8.47
CA ARG A 122 -10.79 9.90 7.74
C ARG A 122 -11.47 10.88 8.67
N LEU A 123 -11.20 12.16 8.44
CA LEU A 123 -11.91 13.28 9.02
C LEU A 123 -11.64 14.49 8.15
N SER A 124 -12.46 14.71 7.13
CA SER A 124 -12.21 15.77 6.16
C SER A 124 -13.48 16.52 5.78
N LEU A 125 -13.29 17.82 5.55
CA LEU A 125 -14.29 18.73 5.01
C LEU A 125 -13.88 19.17 3.61
N GLY A 126 -14.69 18.82 2.63
CA GLY A 126 -14.58 19.23 1.25
C GLY A 126 -15.54 20.37 0.93
N TRP A 127 -15.11 21.25 0.05
CA TRP A 127 -15.94 22.23 -0.63
C TRP A 127 -15.72 22.13 -2.13
N SER A 128 -16.80 22.13 -2.91
CA SER A 128 -16.76 21.97 -4.36
C SER A 128 -17.60 23.02 -5.08
N SER A 129 -17.11 23.46 -6.23
CA SER A 129 -17.80 24.35 -7.16
C SER A 129 -17.50 23.93 -8.61
N ALA A 130 -18.09 24.61 -9.59
CA ALA A 130 -17.91 24.27 -11.01
C ALA A 130 -16.46 24.32 -11.52
N ARG A 131 -15.54 25.00 -10.83
CA ARG A 131 -14.13 25.14 -11.27
C ARG A 131 -13.10 24.89 -10.18
N LEU A 132 -13.52 24.65 -8.94
CA LEU A 132 -12.61 24.63 -7.80
C LEU A 132 -13.12 23.65 -6.75
N ASP A 133 -12.21 22.78 -6.31
CA ASP A 133 -12.38 21.88 -5.19
C ASP A 133 -11.35 22.18 -4.11
N ALA A 134 -11.78 22.23 -2.86
CA ALA A 134 -10.94 22.39 -1.69
C ALA A 134 -11.23 21.26 -0.72
N THR A 135 -10.21 20.72 -0.05
CA THR A 135 -10.39 19.71 0.99
C THR A 135 -9.38 19.92 2.11
N ILE A 136 -9.87 19.99 3.34
CA ILE A 136 -9.06 20.10 4.55
C ILE A 136 -9.33 18.94 5.49
N GLY A 137 -8.29 18.47 6.18
CA GLY A 137 -8.37 17.43 7.20
C GLY A 137 -7.67 16.15 6.77
N ARG A 138 -8.03 15.05 7.44
CA ARG A 138 -7.45 13.73 7.19
C ARG A 138 -8.14 13.04 6.03
N GLN A 139 -7.42 12.85 4.93
CA GLN A 139 -7.96 12.43 3.65
C GLN A 139 -7.00 11.47 2.92
N ALA A 140 -7.52 10.69 1.97
CA ALA A 140 -6.66 9.89 1.08
C ALA A 140 -6.06 10.80 0.00
N ILE A 141 -4.75 10.72 -0.21
CA ILE A 141 -4.08 11.39 -1.32
C ILE A 141 -3.13 10.40 -1.99
N GLY A 142 -3.28 10.26 -3.30
CA GLY A 142 -2.37 9.51 -4.17
C GLY A 142 -2.38 10.15 -5.56
N PHE A 143 -1.23 10.16 -6.23
CA PHE A 143 -1.08 10.72 -7.58
C PHE A 143 -0.79 9.65 -8.63
N GLY A 144 -0.40 8.45 -8.18
CA GLY A 144 0.00 7.35 -9.05
C GLY A 144 -1.09 6.84 -9.98
N ARG A 145 -0.69 6.44 -11.18
CA ARG A 145 -1.52 5.85 -12.24
C ARG A 145 -1.08 4.43 -12.61
N ILE A 146 0.18 4.08 -12.37
CA ILE A 146 0.69 2.70 -12.47
C ILE A 146 0.05 1.81 -11.39
N VAL A 147 -0.29 0.56 -11.75
CA VAL A 147 -1.07 -0.34 -10.89
C VAL A 147 -0.20 -1.04 -9.85
N ILE A 148 0.94 -1.63 -10.25
CA ILE A 148 1.73 -2.46 -9.32
C ILE A 148 2.60 -1.59 -8.40
N PHE A 149 3.48 -0.75 -8.96
CA PHE A 149 4.25 0.23 -8.18
C PHE A 149 4.32 1.56 -8.92
N SER A 150 3.74 2.62 -8.35
CA SER A 150 3.80 3.95 -8.94
C SER A 150 4.92 4.80 -8.33
N PRO A 151 5.91 5.24 -9.12
CA PRO A 151 6.90 6.24 -8.69
C PRO A 151 6.29 7.58 -8.24
N LEU A 152 5.08 7.91 -8.70
CA LEU A 152 4.38 9.15 -8.33
C LEU A 152 3.45 8.99 -7.12
N ASP A 153 3.26 7.78 -6.60
CA ASP A 153 2.51 7.54 -5.37
C ASP A 153 3.37 7.84 -4.13
N ILE A 154 3.77 9.11 -3.98
CA ILE A 154 4.84 9.54 -3.06
C ILE A 154 4.34 9.90 -1.64
N ILE A 155 3.03 10.05 -1.47
CA ILE A 155 2.45 10.49 -0.20
C ILE A 155 2.30 9.30 0.73
N ALA A 156 1.41 8.37 0.41
CA ALA A 156 1.18 7.18 1.23
C ALA A 156 1.02 5.95 0.31
N PRO A 157 2.10 5.51 -0.36
CA PRO A 157 2.05 4.34 -1.22
C PRO A 157 1.78 3.07 -0.44
N PHE A 158 1.21 2.09 -1.12
CA PHE A 158 1.16 0.73 -0.61
C PHE A 158 2.50 0.01 -0.83
N PRO A 159 2.87 -0.89 0.10
CA PRO A 159 3.86 -1.92 -0.18
C PRO A 159 3.53 -2.69 -1.47
N VAL A 160 4.51 -3.04 -2.31
CA VAL A 160 4.24 -3.80 -3.55
C VAL A 160 3.64 -5.17 -3.23
N ASP A 161 4.08 -5.78 -2.14
CA ASP A 161 3.60 -7.05 -1.64
C ASP A 161 2.42 -6.90 -0.65
N ALA A 162 1.79 -5.72 -0.55
CA ALA A 162 0.61 -5.52 0.28
C ALA A 162 -0.53 -6.47 -0.14
N ILE A 163 -1.25 -6.96 0.87
CA ILE A 163 -2.40 -7.86 0.70
C ILE A 163 -3.70 -7.05 0.78
N ASP A 164 -3.81 -6.14 1.75
CA ASP A 164 -4.92 -5.19 1.83
C ASP A 164 -4.50 -3.85 1.21
N THR A 165 -5.05 -3.57 0.03
CA THR A 165 -4.88 -2.30 -0.68
C THR A 165 -6.23 -1.59 -0.92
N ASP A 166 -7.31 -2.04 -0.27
CA ASP A 166 -8.65 -1.50 -0.53
C ASP A 166 -8.78 -0.07 -0.01
N VAL A 167 -8.07 0.26 1.07
CA VAL A 167 -8.15 1.57 1.73
C VAL A 167 -6.76 2.16 1.87
N ARG A 168 -6.54 3.26 1.15
CA ARG A 168 -5.32 4.05 1.29
C ARG A 168 -5.27 4.72 2.66
N PRO A 169 -4.15 4.70 3.39
CA PRO A 169 -4.03 5.41 4.65
C PRO A 169 -4.30 6.91 4.50
N GLY A 170 -5.04 7.49 5.46
CA GLY A 170 -5.31 8.92 5.49
C GLY A 170 -4.10 9.76 5.90
N VAL A 171 -3.99 10.95 5.33
CA VAL A 171 -2.96 11.94 5.64
C VAL A 171 -3.61 13.27 6.03
N ASP A 172 -2.99 14.00 6.95
CA ASP A 172 -3.47 15.32 7.36
C ASP A 172 -3.03 16.35 6.32
N ALA A 173 -3.98 16.94 5.60
CA ALA A 173 -3.65 17.76 4.44
C ALA A 173 -4.67 18.87 4.15
N VAL A 174 -4.19 19.86 3.40
CA VAL A 174 -5.01 20.82 2.65
C VAL A 174 -4.74 20.60 1.16
N ARG A 175 -5.80 20.43 0.37
CA ARG A 175 -5.74 20.29 -1.08
C ARG A 175 -6.65 21.33 -1.73
N LEU A 176 -6.15 21.96 -2.79
CA LEU A 176 -6.90 22.83 -3.68
C LEU A 176 -6.71 22.33 -5.12
N THR A 177 -7.78 22.17 -5.88
CA THR A 177 -7.75 21.74 -7.28
C THR A 177 -8.61 22.66 -8.14
N GLY A 178 -8.00 23.38 -9.06
CA GLY A 178 -8.68 24.17 -10.08
C GLY A 178 -8.84 23.38 -11.37
N HIS A 179 -10.02 23.48 -11.99
CA HIS A 179 -10.37 22.77 -13.23
C HIS A 179 -10.46 23.74 -14.41
N TYR A 180 -9.98 23.30 -15.58
CA TYR A 180 -10.08 24.04 -16.83
C TYR A 180 -10.25 23.08 -18.02
N GLY A 181 -10.89 23.55 -19.09
CA GLY A 181 -11.22 22.69 -20.21
C GLY A 181 -12.16 21.55 -19.78
N LEU A 182 -11.98 20.37 -20.37
CA LEU A 182 -12.75 19.16 -20.03
C LEU A 182 -12.04 18.33 -18.95
N ASP A 183 -10.73 18.12 -19.12
CA ASP A 183 -9.95 17.18 -18.30
C ASP A 183 -8.73 17.83 -17.60
N GLY A 184 -8.56 19.14 -17.77
CA GLY A 184 -7.40 19.88 -17.28
C GLY A 184 -7.53 20.26 -15.81
N GLN A 185 -6.47 20.01 -15.03
CA GLN A 185 -6.42 20.33 -13.61
C GLN A 185 -5.09 20.95 -13.18
N LEU A 186 -5.16 21.90 -12.25
CA LEU A 186 -4.02 22.45 -11.51
C LEU A 186 -4.29 22.28 -10.01
N GLY A 187 -3.38 21.63 -9.30
CA GLY A 187 -3.52 21.37 -7.88
C GLY A 187 -2.42 22.03 -7.04
N ALA A 188 -2.76 22.34 -5.80
CA ALA A 188 -1.83 22.65 -4.73
C ALA A 188 -2.17 21.78 -3.52
N VAL A 189 -1.16 21.11 -2.96
CA VAL A 189 -1.31 20.17 -1.84
C VAL A 189 -0.28 20.51 -0.77
N ALA A 190 -0.75 20.72 0.46
CA ALA A 190 0.06 20.75 1.66
C ALA A 190 -0.28 19.53 2.51
N VAL A 191 0.70 18.65 2.75
CA VAL A 191 0.58 17.50 3.65
C VAL A 191 1.38 17.78 4.89
N PHE A 192 0.76 17.63 6.05
CA PHE A 192 1.35 17.93 7.35
C PHE A 192 1.85 16.64 8.00
N GLY A 193 3.17 16.53 8.15
CA GLY A 193 3.80 15.38 8.75
C GLY A 193 3.66 15.33 10.27
N ASP A 194 4.04 14.22 10.89
CA ASP A 194 4.18 14.11 12.35
C ASP A 194 5.10 15.20 12.93
N THR A 195 6.11 15.60 12.16
CA THR A 195 7.04 16.70 12.45
C THR A 195 7.12 17.68 11.28
N ALA A 196 7.53 18.93 11.53
CA ALA A 196 7.66 19.95 10.47
C ALA A 196 8.62 19.56 9.34
N ARG A 197 9.59 18.68 9.63
CA ARG A 197 10.51 18.14 8.62
C ARG A 197 9.78 17.24 7.61
N HIS A 198 8.71 16.58 8.01
CA HIS A 198 7.93 15.70 7.15
C HIS A 198 6.76 16.42 6.45
N ASP A 199 6.63 17.74 6.61
CA ASP A 199 5.69 18.52 5.81
C ASP A 199 6.07 18.48 4.33
N SER A 200 5.06 18.46 3.47
CA SER A 200 5.22 18.39 2.02
C SER A 200 4.32 19.40 1.33
N TYR A 201 4.84 20.09 0.32
CA TYR A 201 4.17 21.14 -0.42
C TYR A 201 4.37 20.89 -1.91
N LEU A 202 3.28 20.57 -2.62
CA LEU A 202 3.33 20.13 -4.00
C LEU A 202 2.37 20.93 -4.86
N ALA A 203 2.82 21.31 -6.05
CA ALA A 203 1.96 21.72 -7.14
C ALA A 203 1.78 20.52 -8.09
N THR A 204 0.56 20.33 -8.59
CA THR A 204 0.24 19.26 -9.54
C THR A 204 -0.40 19.84 -10.79
N TRP A 205 -0.19 19.18 -11.91
CA TRP A 205 -0.84 19.47 -13.17
C TRP A 205 -1.26 18.16 -13.82
N ALA A 206 -2.51 18.07 -14.27
CA ALA A 206 -3.01 16.95 -15.05
C ALA A 206 -3.76 17.49 -16.27
N ASP A 207 -3.73 16.74 -17.36
CA ASP A 207 -4.42 17.06 -18.60
C ASP A 207 -4.64 15.77 -19.41
N ASN A 208 -5.60 15.77 -20.33
CA ASN A 208 -5.75 14.71 -21.34
C ASN A 208 -5.60 15.31 -22.73
N ARG A 209 -4.68 14.77 -23.53
CA ARG A 209 -4.44 15.23 -24.90
C ARG A 209 -4.44 14.08 -25.87
N GLY A 210 -5.43 14.06 -26.75
CA GLY A 210 -5.54 13.04 -27.79
C GLY A 210 -5.63 11.61 -27.22
N GLY A 211 -6.29 11.44 -26.06
CA GLY A 211 -6.41 10.14 -25.39
C GLY A 211 -5.18 9.74 -24.55
N ILE A 212 -4.20 10.64 -24.39
CA ILE A 212 -3.07 10.44 -23.51
C ILE A 212 -3.27 11.27 -22.25
N ASP A 213 -3.38 10.61 -21.11
CA ASP A 213 -3.43 11.25 -19.81
C ASP A 213 -2.01 11.68 -19.40
N LEU A 214 -1.85 12.95 -19.04
CA LEU A 214 -0.60 13.55 -18.59
C LEU A 214 -0.70 13.94 -17.11
N LEU A 215 0.41 13.81 -16.40
CA LEU A 215 0.56 14.22 -15.01
C LEU A 215 1.95 14.82 -14.81
N ALA A 216 2.02 15.93 -14.10
CA ALA A 216 3.26 16.47 -13.57
C ALA A 216 3.04 16.89 -12.12
N LEU A 217 4.07 16.76 -11.30
CA LEU A 217 4.10 17.32 -9.95
C LEU A 217 5.48 17.82 -9.60
N GLY A 218 5.55 18.83 -8.74
CA GLY A 218 6.80 19.39 -8.27
C GLY A 218 6.62 20.16 -6.97
N GLY A 219 7.71 20.27 -6.22
CA GLY A 219 7.71 20.97 -4.94
C GLY A 219 8.68 20.33 -3.97
N VAL A 220 8.28 20.26 -2.70
CA VAL A 220 9.09 19.70 -1.62
C VAL A 220 8.31 18.56 -0.95
N LEU A 221 8.92 17.38 -0.88
CA LEU A 221 8.38 16.20 -0.21
C LEU A 221 9.26 15.85 0.98
N ARG A 222 8.76 16.08 2.21
CA ARG A 222 9.51 15.81 3.45
C ARG A 222 10.94 16.38 3.39
N HIS A 223 11.03 17.68 3.11
CA HIS A 223 12.28 18.43 2.90
C HIS A 223 13.14 18.06 1.68
N ARG A 224 12.67 17.16 0.79
CA ARG A 224 13.34 16.83 -0.47
C ARG A 224 12.73 17.62 -1.62
N PRO A 225 13.48 18.51 -2.31
CA PRO A 225 13.05 19.05 -3.58
C PRO A 225 12.79 17.92 -4.58
N MET A 226 11.67 17.98 -5.28
CA MET A 226 11.26 16.91 -6.18
C MET A 226 10.55 17.40 -7.44
N LEU A 227 10.67 16.61 -8.50
CA LEU A 227 9.92 16.76 -9.75
C LEU A 227 9.50 15.38 -10.24
N GLY A 228 8.27 15.28 -10.73
CA GLY A 228 7.72 14.03 -11.25
C GLY A 228 6.85 14.27 -12.46
N ALA A 229 6.82 13.28 -13.34
CA ALA A 229 5.99 13.28 -14.54
C ALA A 229 5.48 11.87 -14.82
N GLY A 230 4.27 11.79 -15.36
CA GLY A 230 3.59 10.55 -15.69
C GLY A 230 2.77 10.71 -16.96
N LEU A 231 2.65 9.62 -17.70
CA LEU A 231 1.80 9.49 -18.87
C LEU A 231 1.11 8.14 -18.87
N ALA A 232 -0.14 8.10 -19.31
CA ALA A 232 -0.91 6.88 -19.50
C ALA A 232 -1.70 6.98 -20.81
N GLY A 233 -1.78 5.88 -21.55
CA GLY A 233 -2.53 5.81 -22.78
C GLY A 233 -2.59 4.39 -23.31
N SER A 234 -2.99 4.24 -24.56
CA SER A 234 -3.09 2.95 -25.22
C SER A 234 -2.62 3.00 -26.67
N LEU A 235 -2.06 1.88 -27.13
CA LEU A 235 -1.77 1.61 -28.53
C LEU A 235 -2.62 0.40 -28.95
N GLY A 236 -3.76 0.67 -29.58
CA GLY A 236 -4.77 -0.37 -29.82
C GLY A 236 -5.29 -0.93 -28.49
N SER A 237 -5.18 -2.24 -28.29
CA SER A 237 -5.57 -2.91 -27.04
C SER A 237 -4.44 -3.03 -26.02
N LEU A 238 -3.22 -2.58 -26.34
CA LEU A 238 -2.11 -2.53 -25.40
C LEU A 238 -2.17 -1.22 -24.62
N GLY A 239 -2.41 -1.28 -23.33
CA GLY A 239 -2.28 -0.12 -22.45
C GLY A 239 -0.83 0.10 -22.05
N LEU A 240 -0.38 1.36 -22.03
CA LEU A 240 0.97 1.74 -21.66
C LEU A 240 0.94 2.89 -20.66
N LYS A 241 1.77 2.78 -19.63
CA LYS A 241 1.96 3.83 -18.63
C LYS A 241 3.44 4.01 -18.35
N GLY A 242 3.84 5.24 -18.11
CA GLY A 242 5.20 5.60 -17.74
C GLY A 242 5.17 6.67 -16.67
N GLU A 243 5.99 6.51 -15.64
CA GLU A 243 6.09 7.46 -14.55
C GLU A 243 7.54 7.60 -14.09
N ALA A 244 7.92 8.80 -13.67
CA ALA A 244 9.21 9.08 -13.07
C ALA A 244 9.09 10.16 -11.99
N ALA A 245 9.77 9.98 -10.86
CA ALA A 245 9.95 10.95 -9.79
C ALA A 245 11.44 11.07 -9.46
N TYR A 246 11.94 12.30 -9.50
CA TYR A 246 13.29 12.67 -9.09
C TYR A 246 13.24 13.41 -7.75
N PHE A 247 14.16 13.07 -6.86
CA PHE A 247 14.37 13.69 -5.56
C PHE A 247 15.82 14.12 -5.40
N GLU A 248 16.05 15.34 -4.88
CA GLU A 248 17.34 15.71 -4.30
C GLU A 248 17.35 15.28 -2.83
N GLY A 249 18.26 14.36 -2.52
CA GLY A 249 18.33 13.70 -1.22
C GLY A 249 18.79 14.63 -0.10
N GLU A 250 18.23 14.44 1.09
CA GLU A 250 18.51 15.20 2.30
C GLU A 250 19.32 14.36 3.29
N ARG A 251 20.23 15.02 4.04
CA ARG A 251 21.04 14.38 5.09
C ARG A 251 21.79 13.14 4.61
N VAL A 252 22.28 13.18 3.37
CA VAL A 252 22.97 12.05 2.72
C VAL A 252 24.15 11.59 3.56
N GLY A 253 24.21 10.29 3.86
CA GLY A 253 25.27 9.68 4.67
C GLY A 253 25.13 9.85 6.18
N ALA A 254 24.12 10.59 6.67
CA ALA A 254 23.80 10.65 8.09
C ALA A 254 22.96 9.43 8.51
N PRO A 255 23.02 9.01 9.80
CA PRO A 255 22.12 7.99 10.33
C PRO A 255 20.65 8.35 10.09
N GLY A 256 19.92 7.45 9.43
CA GLY A 256 18.53 7.65 9.05
C GLY A 256 18.29 8.78 8.05
N GLY A 257 19.31 9.19 7.29
CA GLY A 257 19.20 10.10 6.14
C GLY A 257 18.98 9.35 4.82
N ASP A 258 19.03 10.09 3.71
CA ASP A 258 18.90 9.49 2.38
C ASP A 258 20.17 8.74 1.97
N PRO A 259 20.04 7.64 1.20
CA PRO A 259 21.19 6.85 0.77
C PRO A 259 21.99 7.54 -0.33
N TYR A 260 21.34 8.37 -1.16
CA TYR A 260 21.96 9.02 -2.31
C TYR A 260 21.52 10.47 -2.43
N ARG A 261 22.41 11.32 -2.93
CA ARG A 261 22.10 12.74 -3.22
C ARG A 261 21.08 12.92 -4.33
N ARG A 262 21.02 11.99 -5.28
CA ARG A 262 20.11 12.02 -6.42
C ARG A 262 19.41 10.68 -6.51
N MET A 263 18.09 10.69 -6.37
CA MET A 263 17.28 9.48 -6.42
C MET A 263 16.23 9.65 -7.51
N LEU A 264 16.23 8.75 -8.48
CA LEU A 264 15.25 8.70 -9.56
C LEU A 264 14.46 7.40 -9.43
N ASN A 265 13.18 7.49 -9.08
CA ASN A 265 12.25 6.37 -9.21
C ASN A 265 11.57 6.47 -10.56
N ALA A 266 11.59 5.41 -11.36
CA ALA A 266 10.96 5.41 -12.68
C ALA A 266 10.39 4.05 -13.02
N ALA A 267 9.27 4.02 -13.73
CA ALA A 267 8.62 2.80 -14.10
C ALA A 267 7.94 2.90 -15.46
N ILE A 268 7.87 1.76 -16.15
CA ILE A 268 7.08 1.57 -17.36
C ILE A 268 6.23 0.33 -17.15
N GLU A 269 4.92 0.46 -17.31
CA GLU A 269 3.92 -0.61 -17.17
C GLU A 269 3.20 -0.80 -18.51
N GLY A 270 3.08 -2.05 -18.92
CA GLY A 270 2.23 -2.48 -20.02
C GLY A 270 1.16 -3.43 -19.52
N TRP A 271 -0.06 -3.29 -20.04
CA TRP A 271 -1.13 -4.25 -19.77
C TRP A 271 -1.87 -4.67 -21.03
N TYR A 272 -2.26 -5.94 -21.08
CA TYR A 272 -3.00 -6.51 -22.20
C TYR A 272 -3.99 -7.56 -21.71
N ARG A 273 -5.16 -7.64 -22.35
CA ARG A 273 -6.16 -8.69 -22.14
C ARG A 273 -6.20 -9.60 -23.36
N PHE A 274 -5.89 -10.87 -23.15
CA PHE A 274 -5.93 -11.92 -24.17
C PHE A 274 -7.34 -12.48 -24.34
N ASP A 275 -7.61 -13.06 -25.50
CA ASP A 275 -8.92 -13.63 -25.85
C ASP A 275 -9.34 -14.79 -24.95
N ASN A 276 -8.38 -15.47 -24.32
CA ASN A 276 -8.63 -16.56 -23.37
C ASN A 276 -9.01 -16.07 -21.96
N GLY A 277 -9.24 -14.76 -21.77
CA GLY A 277 -9.62 -14.16 -20.49
C GLY A 277 -8.44 -13.80 -19.58
N LEU A 278 -7.20 -14.15 -19.94
CA LEU A 278 -6.01 -13.73 -19.20
C LEU A 278 -5.80 -12.22 -19.37
N THR A 279 -5.66 -11.51 -18.27
CA THR A 279 -5.11 -10.15 -18.24
C THR A 279 -3.70 -10.22 -17.69
N LEU A 280 -2.75 -9.61 -18.38
CA LEU A 280 -1.35 -9.56 -17.97
C LEU A 280 -0.92 -8.11 -17.82
N ILE A 281 -0.40 -7.79 -16.63
CA ILE A 281 0.31 -6.55 -16.37
C ILE A 281 1.79 -6.90 -16.18
N VAL A 282 2.67 -6.17 -16.87
CA VAL A 282 4.12 -6.27 -16.69
C VAL A 282 4.68 -4.88 -16.46
N GLN A 283 5.55 -4.74 -15.48
CA GLN A 283 6.18 -3.48 -15.15
C GLN A 283 7.68 -3.66 -14.95
N TYR A 284 8.47 -2.78 -15.56
CA TYR A 284 9.83 -2.54 -15.12
C TYR A 284 9.88 -1.37 -14.16
N LEU A 285 10.60 -1.53 -13.04
CA LEU A 285 10.79 -0.51 -12.03
C LEU A 285 12.28 -0.27 -11.78
N HIS A 286 12.68 0.98 -11.92
CA HIS A 286 13.94 1.51 -11.39
C HIS A 286 13.67 2.22 -10.07
N ASN A 287 14.10 1.62 -8.95
CA ASN A 287 14.03 2.16 -7.60
C ASN A 287 15.33 2.92 -7.28
N GLY A 288 15.34 4.23 -7.49
CA GLY A 288 16.50 5.09 -7.27
C GLY A 288 17.00 5.14 -5.82
N CYS A 289 16.14 4.79 -4.86
CA CYS A 289 16.45 4.73 -3.44
C CYS A 289 17.15 3.42 -3.03
N GLY A 290 17.08 2.35 -3.84
CA GLY A 290 17.64 1.04 -3.49
C GLY A 290 19.08 0.83 -3.95
N SER A 291 19.71 -0.28 -3.56
CA SER A 291 21.08 -0.63 -3.98
C SER A 291 21.13 -1.69 -5.08
N ARG A 292 22.26 -1.75 -5.79
CA ARG A 292 22.60 -2.86 -6.70
C ARG A 292 23.35 -3.99 -6.00
N GLN A 293 23.79 -3.76 -4.78
CA GLN A 293 24.61 -4.67 -3.99
C GLN A 293 23.80 -5.08 -2.76
N ALA A 294 23.62 -6.39 -2.56
CA ALA A 294 22.84 -6.93 -1.46
C ALA A 294 23.48 -6.62 -0.10
N GLU A 295 24.80 -6.41 -0.08
CA GLU A 295 25.58 -6.06 1.09
C GLU A 295 25.16 -4.69 1.67
N ASP A 296 24.62 -3.78 0.84
CA ASP A 296 24.13 -2.47 1.25
C ASP A 296 22.68 -2.48 1.77
N TYR A 297 21.93 -3.56 1.54
CA TYR A 297 20.51 -3.63 1.90
C TYR A 297 20.21 -3.32 3.37
N PRO A 298 21.04 -3.71 4.36
CA PRO A 298 20.85 -3.28 5.74
C PRO A 298 20.90 -1.76 5.91
N ALA A 299 21.79 -1.06 5.18
CA ALA A 299 21.86 0.39 5.22
C ALA A 299 20.65 1.04 4.53
N ILE A 300 20.21 0.46 3.39
CA ILE A 300 18.98 0.90 2.70
C ILE A 300 17.75 0.71 3.61
N ALA A 301 17.62 -0.42 4.30
CA ALA A 301 16.52 -0.71 5.23
C ALA A 301 16.40 0.33 6.36
N LEU A 302 17.51 0.94 6.76
CA LEU A 302 17.56 1.97 7.80
C LEU A 302 17.48 3.40 7.25
N SER A 303 17.50 3.57 5.93
CA SER A 303 17.49 4.86 5.27
C SER A 303 16.13 5.55 5.35
N ALA A 304 16.13 6.87 5.20
CA ALA A 304 14.93 7.68 5.29
C ALA A 304 13.82 7.27 4.29
N PRO A 305 14.08 6.97 3.00
CA PRO A 305 13.02 6.58 2.07
C PRO A 305 12.23 5.34 2.50
N LEU A 306 12.86 4.35 3.13
CA LEU A 306 12.15 3.15 3.61
C LEU A 306 11.38 3.43 4.89
N ARG A 307 12.02 4.13 5.84
CA ARG A 307 11.39 4.47 7.13
C ARG A 307 10.23 5.45 7.00
N GLU A 308 10.30 6.34 6.01
CA GLU A 308 9.26 7.32 5.68
C GLU A 308 8.22 6.77 4.69
N GLY A 309 8.35 5.50 4.26
CA GLY A 309 7.39 4.84 3.38
C GLY A 309 7.36 5.35 1.94
N LEU A 310 8.45 5.93 1.42
CA LEU A 310 8.59 6.29 0.00
C LEU A 310 8.84 5.08 -0.90
N THR A 311 9.43 4.02 -0.35
CA THR A 311 9.62 2.74 -1.02
C THR A 311 9.63 1.61 0.02
N ASN A 312 9.35 0.39 -0.44
CA ASN A 312 9.34 -0.83 0.35
C ASN A 312 10.31 -1.89 -0.19
N LEU A 313 11.08 -1.52 -1.21
CA LEU A 313 12.02 -2.38 -1.94
C LEU A 313 13.47 -1.94 -1.69
N LEU A 314 14.37 -2.90 -1.50
CA LEU A 314 15.78 -2.68 -1.11
C LEU A 314 16.73 -2.58 -2.30
N GLY A 315 16.44 -3.34 -3.35
CA GLY A 315 17.13 -3.35 -4.63
C GLY A 315 16.79 -2.18 -5.55
N ARG A 316 17.51 -2.08 -6.68
CA ARG A 316 17.40 -0.97 -7.62
C ARG A 316 16.58 -1.28 -8.88
N HIS A 317 16.59 -2.53 -9.34
CA HIS A 317 16.01 -2.90 -10.63
C HIS A 317 15.06 -4.07 -10.45
N TYR A 318 13.80 -3.89 -10.83
CA TYR A 318 12.79 -4.93 -10.72
C TYR A 318 12.05 -5.15 -12.02
N LEU A 319 11.73 -6.42 -12.28
CA LEU A 319 10.67 -6.82 -13.18
C LEU A 319 9.50 -7.34 -12.34
N LEU A 320 8.33 -6.74 -12.55
CA LEU A 320 7.09 -7.08 -11.86
C LEU A 320 6.10 -7.64 -12.88
N ALA A 321 5.33 -8.66 -12.49
CA ALA A 321 4.26 -9.18 -13.33
C ALA A 321 3.03 -9.55 -12.48
N ALA A 322 1.84 -9.23 -12.98
CA ALA A 322 0.58 -9.55 -12.32
C ALA A 322 -0.43 -10.15 -13.30
N PRO A 323 -0.34 -11.46 -13.62
CA PRO A 323 -1.36 -12.14 -14.40
C PRO A 323 -2.64 -12.37 -13.59
N SER A 324 -3.79 -12.24 -14.24
CA SER A 324 -5.12 -12.46 -13.68
C SER A 324 -6.00 -13.22 -14.69
N LEU A 325 -6.57 -14.34 -14.26
CA LEU A 325 -7.40 -15.21 -15.10
C LEU A 325 -8.74 -15.49 -14.39
N GLU A 326 -9.84 -15.13 -15.03
CA GLU A 326 -11.19 -15.46 -14.58
C GLU A 326 -11.47 -16.95 -14.89
N LEU A 327 -11.46 -17.79 -13.85
CA LEU A 327 -11.73 -19.23 -13.98
C LEU A 327 -13.24 -19.51 -13.95
N HIS A 328 -13.98 -18.69 -13.22
CA HIS A 328 -15.43 -18.73 -13.05
C HIS A 328 -15.92 -17.31 -12.69
N PRO A 329 -17.19 -16.92 -12.95
CA PRO A 329 -17.70 -15.59 -12.59
C PRO A 329 -17.55 -15.17 -11.11
N LEU A 330 -17.30 -16.14 -10.21
CA LEU A 330 -17.09 -15.92 -8.78
C LEU A 330 -15.66 -16.28 -8.32
N VAL A 331 -14.79 -16.74 -9.22
CA VAL A 331 -13.45 -17.24 -8.89
C VAL A 331 -12.41 -16.72 -9.88
N THR A 332 -11.46 -15.93 -9.39
CA THR A 332 -10.34 -15.39 -10.16
C THR A 332 -9.01 -15.90 -9.62
N LEU A 333 -8.15 -16.39 -10.51
CA LEU A 333 -6.77 -16.71 -10.20
C LEU A 333 -5.89 -15.50 -10.51
N ASN A 334 -5.21 -14.98 -9.49
CA ASN A 334 -4.25 -13.88 -9.61
C ASN A 334 -2.85 -14.39 -9.30
N SER A 335 -1.83 -13.69 -9.77
CA SER A 335 -0.47 -13.83 -9.28
C SER A 335 0.22 -12.49 -9.22
N LEU A 336 1.21 -12.35 -8.34
CA LEU A 336 2.15 -11.24 -8.31
C LEU A 336 3.57 -11.81 -8.28
N LEU A 337 4.38 -11.47 -9.27
CA LEU A 337 5.81 -11.72 -9.30
C LEU A 337 6.55 -10.41 -9.08
N ILE A 338 7.49 -10.41 -8.13
CA ILE A 338 8.47 -9.34 -7.89
C ILE A 338 9.84 -9.95 -8.08
N TRP A 339 10.55 -9.61 -9.16
CA TRP A 339 11.90 -10.13 -9.42
C TRP A 339 12.91 -8.99 -9.34
N ASN A 340 13.83 -9.09 -8.38
CA ASN A 340 14.98 -8.20 -8.25
C ASN A 340 16.08 -8.67 -9.21
N LEU A 341 16.35 -7.87 -10.24
CA LEU A 341 17.27 -8.21 -11.32
C LEU A 341 18.75 -8.06 -10.92
N ALA A 342 19.04 -7.41 -9.79
CA ALA A 342 20.41 -7.17 -9.35
C ALA A 342 21.00 -8.34 -8.56
N ASP A 343 20.18 -8.99 -7.72
CA ASP A 343 20.59 -10.12 -6.87
C ASP A 343 19.95 -11.46 -7.28
N ASP A 344 19.14 -11.45 -8.34
CA ASP A 344 18.42 -12.59 -8.91
C ASP A 344 17.45 -13.28 -7.92
N SER A 345 16.97 -12.54 -6.92
CA SER A 345 15.93 -13.02 -6.01
C SER A 345 14.54 -12.59 -6.44
N TRP A 346 13.54 -13.37 -6.06
CA TRP A 346 12.16 -13.09 -6.43
C TRP A 346 11.16 -13.46 -5.33
N LEU A 347 9.98 -12.88 -5.42
CA LEU A 347 8.81 -13.22 -4.63
C LEU A 347 7.64 -13.49 -5.58
N LEU A 348 7.06 -14.68 -5.49
CA LEU A 348 5.87 -15.07 -6.24
C LEU A 348 4.69 -15.23 -5.27
N ARG A 349 3.56 -14.62 -5.59
CA ARG A 349 2.32 -14.72 -4.82
C ARG A 349 1.15 -15.10 -5.71
N PRO A 350 0.89 -16.39 -6.00
CA PRO A 350 -0.42 -16.80 -6.49
C PRO A 350 -1.50 -16.58 -5.44
N SER A 351 -2.68 -16.16 -5.88
CA SER A 351 -3.87 -16.11 -5.05
C SER A 351 -5.14 -16.49 -5.80
N LEU A 352 -6.10 -17.04 -5.08
CA LEU A 352 -7.42 -17.40 -5.56
C LEU A 352 -8.45 -16.52 -4.83
N ALA A 353 -9.06 -15.60 -5.56
CA ALA A 353 -10.11 -14.72 -5.05
C ALA A 353 -11.48 -15.33 -5.34
N VAL A 354 -12.28 -15.52 -4.29
CA VAL A 354 -13.60 -16.15 -4.33
C VAL A 354 -14.63 -15.18 -3.76
N ASN A 355 -15.66 -14.86 -4.54
CA ASN A 355 -16.83 -14.13 -4.05
C ASN A 355 -17.82 -15.14 -3.44
N LEU A 356 -18.04 -15.03 -2.13
CA LEU A 356 -18.96 -15.90 -1.38
C LEU A 356 -20.38 -15.33 -1.35
N ALA A 357 -20.51 -14.01 -1.43
CA ALA A 357 -21.75 -13.25 -1.61
C ALA A 357 -21.42 -11.88 -2.22
N ASP A 358 -22.44 -11.07 -2.53
CA ASP A 358 -22.26 -9.74 -3.15
C ASP A 358 -21.35 -8.80 -2.33
N ASN A 359 -21.32 -8.98 -1.01
CA ASN A 359 -20.54 -8.18 -0.08
C ASN A 359 -19.56 -9.01 0.77
N LEU A 360 -19.28 -10.26 0.40
CA LEU A 360 -18.38 -11.15 1.13
C LEU A 360 -17.40 -11.84 0.17
N SER A 361 -16.10 -11.64 0.41
CA SER A 361 -15.02 -12.23 -0.38
C SER A 361 -14.01 -12.97 0.49
N LEU A 362 -13.40 -14.00 -0.09
CA LEU A 362 -12.30 -14.78 0.47
C LEU A 362 -11.17 -14.87 -0.56
N GLU A 363 -9.98 -14.46 -0.18
CA GLU A 363 -8.75 -14.68 -0.94
C GLU A 363 -7.89 -15.73 -0.22
N LEU A 364 -7.44 -16.74 -0.96
CA LEU A 364 -6.44 -17.70 -0.51
C LEU A 364 -5.13 -17.41 -1.24
N PHE A 365 -4.02 -17.27 -0.52
CA PHE A 365 -2.74 -16.93 -1.15
C PHE A 365 -1.57 -17.72 -0.56
N TRP A 366 -0.54 -17.89 -1.38
CA TRP A 366 0.75 -18.44 -1.00
C TRP A 366 1.84 -17.50 -1.49
N ILE A 367 2.77 -17.15 -0.62
CA ILE A 367 3.93 -16.31 -0.91
C ILE A 367 5.16 -17.20 -0.89
N HIS A 368 5.85 -17.26 -2.03
CA HIS A 368 7.08 -18.00 -2.25
C HIS A 368 8.19 -17.03 -2.59
N PRO A 369 9.01 -16.64 -1.60
CA PRO A 369 10.27 -15.98 -1.86
C PRO A 369 11.34 -17.02 -2.22
N ASP A 370 12.29 -16.64 -3.07
CA ASP A 370 13.48 -17.44 -3.41
C ASP A 370 14.64 -16.53 -3.80
N GLY A 371 15.86 -17.04 -3.66
CA GLY A 371 17.08 -16.31 -3.98
C GLY A 371 18.27 -16.77 -3.15
N PRO A 372 19.49 -16.27 -3.44
CA PRO A 372 20.67 -16.61 -2.66
C PRO A 372 20.48 -16.26 -1.17
N PRO A 373 20.57 -17.24 -0.24
CA PRO A 373 20.47 -16.96 1.19
C PRO A 373 21.71 -16.21 1.69
N HIS A 374 21.62 -15.62 2.87
CA HIS A 374 22.75 -14.97 3.51
C HIS A 374 24.00 -15.86 3.57
N ARG A 375 25.16 -15.21 3.65
CA ARG A 375 26.42 -15.86 4.01
C ARG A 375 26.68 -15.65 5.50
N SER A 376 26.77 -16.74 6.25
CA SER A 376 27.21 -16.68 7.64
C SER A 376 28.64 -16.14 7.72
N ARG A 377 28.89 -15.24 8.67
CA ARG A 377 30.22 -14.70 8.95
C ARG A 377 30.64 -15.06 10.38
N PRO A 378 31.94 -15.19 10.67
CA PRO A 378 32.41 -15.40 12.03
C PRO A 378 31.98 -14.26 12.94
N LEU A 379 31.65 -14.58 14.20
CA LEU A 379 31.42 -13.55 15.21
C LEU A 379 32.67 -12.64 15.34
N PRO A 380 32.49 -11.32 15.54
CA PRO A 380 31.24 -10.61 15.87
C PRO A 380 30.48 -10.05 14.65
N PHE A 381 30.82 -10.45 13.41
CA PHE A 381 30.20 -9.86 12.23
C PHE A 381 28.78 -10.42 12.01
N PRO A 382 27.79 -9.55 11.70
CA PRO A 382 26.47 -10.03 11.33
C PRO A 382 26.52 -10.85 10.02
N PRO A 383 25.54 -11.72 9.77
CA PRO A 383 25.37 -12.38 8.48
C PRO A 383 25.34 -11.37 7.33
N GLU A 384 25.96 -11.73 6.22
CA GLU A 384 25.95 -10.93 5.00
C GLU A 384 24.75 -11.30 4.15
N LEU A 385 23.82 -10.36 3.98
CA LEU A 385 22.71 -10.54 3.05
C LEU A 385 23.25 -10.68 1.63
N ARG A 386 22.72 -11.66 0.89
CA ARG A 386 23.07 -11.90 -0.52
C ARG A 386 21.92 -11.62 -1.47
N SER A 387 20.71 -11.50 -0.95
CA SER A 387 19.56 -11.07 -1.71
C SER A 387 18.45 -10.53 -0.82
N GLU A 388 17.48 -9.84 -1.42
CA GLU A 388 16.35 -9.23 -0.73
C GLU A 388 15.30 -10.25 -0.26
N PHE A 389 15.08 -11.30 -1.05
CA PHE A 389 14.05 -12.31 -0.78
C PHE A 389 14.60 -13.64 -0.27
N GLY A 390 15.90 -13.94 -0.45
CA GLY A 390 16.47 -15.26 -0.18
C GLY A 390 16.43 -15.73 1.28
N ASP A 391 16.30 -14.81 2.25
CA ASP A 391 16.20 -15.17 3.68
C ASP A 391 14.76 -15.20 4.21
N ARG A 392 13.77 -14.97 3.35
CA ARG A 392 12.35 -14.97 3.75
C ARG A 392 11.79 -16.40 3.75
N GLY A 393 10.98 -16.72 4.75
CA GLY A 393 10.22 -17.97 4.80
C GLY A 393 9.00 -17.94 3.86
N LYS A 394 8.57 -19.12 3.42
CA LYS A 394 7.33 -19.28 2.64
C LYS A 394 6.11 -19.03 3.52
N THR A 395 5.10 -18.34 3.00
CA THR A 395 3.92 -17.96 3.78
C THR A 395 2.64 -18.38 3.08
N ILE A 396 1.71 -18.97 3.82
CA ILE A 396 0.35 -19.26 3.33
C ILE A 396 -0.64 -18.50 4.19
N GLY A 397 -1.72 -18.01 3.58
CA GLY A 397 -2.75 -17.30 4.32
C GLY A 397 -4.06 -17.20 3.56
N PHE A 398 -5.01 -16.58 4.26
CA PHE A 398 -6.27 -16.17 3.68
C PHE A 398 -6.64 -14.77 4.14
N PHE A 399 -7.40 -14.07 3.30
CA PHE A 399 -7.95 -12.75 3.60
C PHE A 399 -9.45 -12.74 3.31
N MET A 400 -10.24 -12.50 4.34
CA MET A 400 -11.70 -12.44 4.23
C MET A 400 -12.16 -11.00 4.44
N LYS A 401 -13.07 -10.54 3.59
CA LYS A 401 -13.62 -9.17 3.64
C LYS A 401 -15.13 -9.20 3.52
N TRP A 402 -15.80 -8.52 4.44
CA TRP A 402 -17.23 -8.28 4.43
C TRP A 402 -17.52 -6.79 4.46
N PHE A 403 -18.41 -6.31 3.59
CA PHE A 403 -18.83 -4.91 3.48
C PHE A 403 -20.31 -4.77 3.86
N PHE A 404 -20.69 -3.69 4.54
CA PHE A 404 -22.06 -3.50 5.03
C PHE A 404 -22.53 -2.04 4.98
#